data_AF-A0A2D0B073-F1
#
_entry.id   AF-A0A2D0B073-F1
#
_cell.length_a   1.000
_cell.length_b   1.000
_cell.length_c   1.000
_cell.angle_alpha   90.00
_cell.angle_beta   90.00
_cell.angle_gamma   90.00
#
_symmetry.space_group_name_H-M   'P 1'
#
loop_
_entity.id
_entity.type
_entity.pdbx_description
1 polymer ?
#
loop_
_entity_poly.entity_id
_entity_poly.type
_entity_poly.pdbx_seq_one_letter_code
_entity_poly.pdbx_strand_id
1 'polypeptide(L)'
;MTFGLTKEAMLKLDPDTRAFTLVGAYMGFFALLEEGVNKALAEVLEVTDLPAAIIARNMSFDDKIKTLRTLVNLFIYDKDKAASFDELARRAKKCTEDRNIVAHTAFRRSFKTDGVQFFALSANSKLKFPEIDWSVDVFLKHIDTINEFDNGLRTLENRMSPAEYHGGTN
;
A
#
# COMPACT_ATOMS: atom_id res chain seq x y z
N MET A 1 3.13 -9.04 -13.95
CA MET A 1 2.16 -10.14 -14.12
C MET A 1 1.83 -10.72 -12.75
N THR A 2 0.66 -10.38 -12.22
CA THR A 2 0.09 -10.99 -11.02
C THR A 2 -0.39 -12.39 -11.38
N PHE A 3 0.39 -13.41 -11.04
CA PHE A 3 0.02 -14.80 -11.32
C PHE A 3 -1.37 -15.10 -10.73
N GLY A 4 -2.34 -15.41 -11.59
CA GLY A 4 -3.68 -15.87 -11.21
C GLY A 4 -4.80 -14.82 -11.16
N LEU A 5 -4.51 -13.52 -11.16
CA LEU A 5 -5.53 -12.46 -11.15
C LEU A 5 -5.63 -11.80 -12.53
N THR A 6 -6.28 -12.47 -13.46
CA THR A 6 -6.64 -11.85 -14.76
C THR A 6 -8.11 -11.51 -14.79
N LYS A 7 -8.49 -10.53 -15.61
CA LYS A 7 -9.90 -10.21 -15.83
C LYS A 7 -10.69 -11.44 -16.27
N GLU A 8 -10.13 -12.21 -17.21
CA GLU A 8 -10.76 -13.43 -17.73
C GLU A 8 -11.01 -14.45 -16.61
N ALA A 9 -10.05 -14.67 -15.71
CA ALA A 9 -10.22 -15.56 -14.56
C ALA A 9 -11.31 -15.07 -13.61
N MET A 10 -11.36 -13.76 -13.33
CA MET A 10 -12.39 -13.17 -12.48
C MET A 10 -13.78 -13.29 -13.09
N LEU A 11 -13.93 -13.09 -14.40
CA LEU A 11 -15.21 -13.22 -15.10
C LEU A 11 -15.77 -14.66 -15.15
N LYS A 12 -14.95 -15.67 -14.85
CA LYS A 12 -15.40 -17.08 -14.72
C LYS A 12 -16.03 -17.39 -13.36
N LEU A 13 -15.82 -16.53 -12.36
CA LEU A 13 -16.45 -16.67 -11.04
C LEU A 13 -17.87 -16.10 -11.08
N ASP A 14 -18.77 -16.65 -10.25
CA ASP A 14 -20.06 -16.00 -10.04
C ASP A 14 -19.88 -14.60 -9.43
N PRO A 15 -20.83 -13.66 -9.65
CA PRO A 15 -20.63 -12.27 -9.27
C PRO A 15 -20.34 -12.01 -7.79
N ASP A 16 -20.90 -12.81 -6.88
CA ASP A 16 -20.72 -12.62 -5.44
C ASP A 16 -19.35 -13.16 -5.00
N THR A 17 -18.98 -14.37 -5.42
CA THR A 17 -17.64 -14.94 -5.18
C THR A 17 -16.54 -14.05 -5.77
N ARG A 18 -16.78 -13.50 -6.97
CA ARG A 18 -15.87 -12.54 -7.61
C ARG A 18 -15.65 -11.30 -6.75
N ALA A 19 -16.73 -10.72 -6.20
CA ALA A 19 -16.62 -9.54 -5.36
C ALA A 19 -15.75 -9.79 -4.11
N PHE A 20 -15.96 -10.92 -3.43
CA PHE A 20 -15.13 -11.33 -2.30
C PHE A 20 -13.68 -11.60 -2.72
N THR A 21 -13.46 -12.23 -3.87
CA THR A 21 -12.12 -12.53 -4.40
C THR A 21 -11.36 -11.24 -4.72
N LEU A 22 -11.99 -10.25 -5.34
CA LEU A 22 -11.37 -8.96 -5.67
C LEU A 22 -10.97 -8.17 -4.41
N VAL A 23 -11.86 -8.11 -3.41
CA VAL A 23 -11.59 -7.46 -2.12
C VAL A 23 -10.47 -8.20 -1.37
N GLY A 24 -10.54 -9.52 -1.29
CA GLY A 24 -9.52 -10.35 -0.63
C GLY A 24 -8.15 -10.23 -1.30
N ALA A 25 -8.13 -10.24 -2.64
CA ALA A 25 -6.91 -10.04 -3.42
C ALA A 25 -6.29 -8.66 -3.11
N TYR A 26 -7.06 -7.58 -3.20
CA TYR A 26 -6.57 -6.24 -2.88
C TYR A 26 -5.97 -6.19 -1.47
N MET A 27 -6.69 -6.71 -0.46
CA MET A 27 -6.22 -6.71 0.93
C MET A 27 -4.96 -7.55 1.12
N GLY A 28 -4.85 -8.68 0.42
CA GLY A 28 -3.66 -9.54 0.44
C GLY A 28 -2.42 -8.84 -0.13
N PHE A 29 -2.54 -8.21 -1.30
CA PHE A 29 -1.44 -7.44 -1.88
C PHE A 29 -1.06 -6.24 -1.02
N PHE A 30 -2.04 -5.52 -0.46
CA PHE A 30 -1.77 -4.42 0.46
C PHE A 30 -1.02 -4.89 1.73
N ALA A 31 -1.39 -6.05 2.29
CA ALA A 31 -0.71 -6.60 3.46
C ALA A 31 0.76 -6.97 3.17
N LEU A 32 1.04 -7.55 2.00
CA LEU A 32 2.40 -7.83 1.56
C LEU A 32 3.22 -6.55 1.41
N LEU A 33 2.59 -5.51 0.87
CA LEU A 33 3.23 -4.20 0.76
C LEU A 33 3.53 -3.60 2.14
N GLU A 34 2.57 -3.62 3.06
CA GLU A 34 2.76 -3.11 4.42
C GLU A 34 3.90 -3.86 5.13
N GLU A 35 4.03 -5.16 4.90
CA GLU A 35 5.15 -5.95 5.40
C GLU A 35 6.49 -5.51 4.81
N GLY A 36 6.54 -5.22 3.49
CA GLY A 36 7.74 -4.66 2.86
C GLY A 36 8.15 -3.30 3.45
N VAL A 37 7.17 -2.42 3.71
CA VAL A 37 7.43 -1.15 4.39
C VAL A 37 7.94 -1.36 5.83
N ASN A 38 7.36 -2.31 6.58
CA ASN A 38 7.80 -2.62 7.93
C ASN A 38 9.27 -3.06 7.95
N LYS A 39 9.67 -3.91 7.01
CA LYS A 39 11.06 -4.39 6.88
C LYS A 39 12.03 -3.28 6.54
N ALA A 40 11.71 -2.46 5.54
CA ALA A 40 12.53 -1.32 5.17
C ALA A 40 12.69 -0.32 6.34
N LEU A 41 11.62 -0.08 7.09
CA LEU A 41 11.70 0.77 8.29
C LEU A 41 12.60 0.17 9.37
N ALA A 42 12.47 -1.14 9.63
CA ALA A 42 13.29 -1.85 10.60
C ALA A 42 14.78 -1.83 10.24
N GLU A 43 15.09 -2.06 8.96
CA GLU A 43 16.45 -2.03 8.42
C GLU A 43 17.10 -0.66 8.60
N VAL A 44 16.41 0.42 8.21
CA VAL A 44 16.98 1.78 8.30
C VAL A 44 17.12 2.27 9.74
N LEU A 45 16.29 1.76 10.66
CA LEU A 45 16.39 2.07 12.09
C LEU A 45 17.34 1.12 12.83
N GLU A 46 17.92 0.14 12.15
CA GLU A 46 18.77 -0.91 12.74
C GLU A 46 18.09 -1.65 13.91
N VAL A 47 16.77 -1.87 13.80
CA VAL A 47 15.97 -2.53 14.83
C VAL A 47 15.63 -3.95 14.36
N THR A 48 15.90 -4.97 15.18
CA THR A 48 15.63 -6.37 14.85
C THR A 48 14.30 -6.88 15.44
N ASP A 49 13.72 -7.89 14.79
CA ASP A 49 12.67 -8.79 15.29
C ASP A 49 11.50 -8.12 16.03
N LEU A 50 11.38 -8.40 17.33
CA LEU A 50 10.24 -8.06 18.16
C LEU A 50 10.12 -6.53 18.39
N PRO A 51 11.20 -5.80 18.72
CA PRO A 51 11.17 -4.33 18.73
C PRO A 51 10.65 -3.72 17.42
N ALA A 52 11.09 -4.23 16.26
CA ALA A 52 10.62 -3.73 14.96
C ALA A 52 9.11 -3.98 14.77
N ALA A 53 8.63 -5.17 15.14
CA ALA A 53 7.21 -5.50 15.09
C ALA A 53 6.38 -4.60 16.03
N ILE A 54 6.87 -4.29 17.23
CA ILE A 54 6.21 -3.38 18.17
C ILE A 54 6.11 -1.98 17.58
N ILE A 55 7.20 -1.44 17.02
CA ILE A 55 7.21 -0.11 16.38
C ILE A 55 6.20 -0.09 15.23
N ALA A 56 6.31 -1.03 14.29
CA ALA A 56 5.45 -1.12 13.12
C ALA A 56 3.97 -1.27 13.49
N ARG A 57 3.63 -2.00 14.55
CA ARG A 57 2.24 -2.20 14.98
C ARG A 57 1.61 -0.94 15.57
N ASN A 58 2.42 -0.04 16.13
CA ASN A 58 1.95 1.21 16.75
C ASN A 58 1.96 2.40 15.78
N MET A 59 2.28 2.17 14.50
CA MET A 59 2.26 3.18 13.45
C MET A 59 1.15 2.91 12.45
N SER A 60 0.44 3.96 12.00
CA SER A 60 -0.40 3.82 10.81
C SER A 60 0.48 3.63 9.56
N PHE A 61 -0.07 3.08 8.48
CA PHE A 61 0.68 2.96 7.23
C PHE A 61 1.18 4.33 6.72
N ASP A 62 0.39 5.39 6.87
CA ASP A 62 0.79 6.76 6.51
C ASP A 62 1.97 7.25 7.37
N ASP A 63 2.00 6.94 8.67
CA ASP A 63 3.13 7.26 9.55
C ASP A 63 4.39 6.50 9.12
N LYS A 64 4.27 5.21 8.77
CA LYS A 64 5.41 4.40 8.29
C LYS A 64 6.01 5.01 7.03
N ILE A 65 5.17 5.38 6.07
CA ILE A 65 5.61 6.01 4.82
C ILE A 65 6.29 7.36 5.07
N LYS A 66 5.72 8.21 5.92
CA LYS A 66 6.34 9.51 6.27
C LYS A 66 7.70 9.32 6.94
N THR A 67 7.79 8.41 7.91
CA THR A 67 9.05 8.12 8.61
C THR A 67 10.09 7.58 7.63
N LEU A 68 9.72 6.61 6.79
CA LEU A 68 10.64 6.04 5.80
C LEU A 68 11.13 7.09 4.80
N ARG A 69 10.28 8.02 4.34
CA ARG A 69 10.67 9.15 3.49
C ARG A 69 11.69 10.06 4.16
N THR A 70 11.46 10.42 5.43
CA THR A 70 12.42 11.23 6.21
C THR A 70 13.75 10.52 6.37
N LEU A 71 13.73 9.23 6.72
CA LEU A 71 14.93 8.43 6.90
C LEU A 71 15.71 8.26 5.58
N VAL A 72 15.02 7.96 4.48
CA VAL A 72 15.64 7.89 3.14
C VAL A 72 16.33 9.19 2.77
N ASN A 73 15.67 10.33 3.00
CA ASN A 73 16.26 11.63 2.69
C ASN A 73 17.52 11.93 3.54
N LEU A 74 17.54 11.41 4.78
CA LEU A 74 18.66 11.56 5.70
C LEU A 74 19.84 10.64 5.36
N PHE A 75 19.56 9.35 5.11
CA PHE A 75 20.57 8.29 5.00
C PHE A 75 20.99 7.95 3.57
N ILE A 76 20.16 8.22 2.55
CA ILE A 76 20.57 8.00 1.15
C ILE A 76 21.37 9.22 0.66
N TYR A 77 22.64 8.95 0.32
CA TYR A 77 23.56 9.94 -0.24
C TYR A 77 23.16 10.38 -1.65
N ASP A 78 22.79 9.41 -2.50
CA ASP A 78 22.33 9.66 -3.87
C ASP A 78 20.95 10.35 -3.87
N LYS A 79 20.95 11.66 -4.08
CA LYS A 79 19.73 12.48 -4.00
C LYS A 79 18.73 12.23 -5.11
N ASP A 80 19.17 11.77 -6.28
CA ASP A 80 18.26 11.39 -7.35
C ASP A 80 17.48 10.12 -6.97
N LYS A 81 18.15 9.15 -6.33
CA LYS A 81 17.49 7.96 -5.78
C LYS A 81 16.54 8.31 -4.64
N ALA A 82 16.96 9.18 -3.73
CA ALA A 82 16.09 9.64 -2.63
C ALA A 82 14.83 10.35 -3.16
N ALA A 83 14.97 11.20 -4.19
CA ALA A 83 13.85 11.87 -4.84
C ALA A 83 12.92 10.88 -5.58
N SER A 84 13.49 9.89 -6.27
CA SER A 84 12.71 8.83 -6.92
C SER A 84 11.88 8.03 -5.91
N PHE A 85 12.46 7.71 -4.75
CA PHE A 85 11.72 7.08 -3.66
C PHE A 85 10.63 8.00 -3.10
N ASP A 86 10.94 9.28 -2.88
CA ASP A 86 9.95 10.23 -2.34
C ASP A 86 8.70 10.30 -3.23
N GLU A 87 8.89 10.31 -4.55
CA GLU A 87 7.79 10.29 -5.52
C GLU A 87 7.02 8.96 -5.51
N LEU A 88 7.73 7.83 -5.38
CA LEU A 88 7.13 6.51 -5.24
C LEU A 88 6.28 6.41 -3.96
N ALA A 89 6.81 6.91 -2.83
CA ALA A 89 6.16 6.94 -1.52
C ALA A 89 4.95 7.89 -1.46
N ARG A 90 5.00 9.04 -2.17
CA ARG A 90 3.83 9.93 -2.31
C ARG A 90 2.68 9.25 -3.03
N ARG A 91 2.97 8.46 -4.07
CA ARG A 91 1.95 7.68 -4.80
C ARG A 91 1.33 6.59 -3.92
N ALA A 92 2.11 5.95 -3.06
CA ALA A 92 1.62 4.93 -2.11
C ALA A 92 0.58 5.45 -1.11
N LYS A 93 0.57 6.75 -0.81
CA LYS A 93 -0.46 7.36 0.04
C LYS A 93 -1.87 7.10 -0.47
N LYS A 94 -2.05 7.07 -1.81
CA LYS A 94 -3.33 6.76 -2.42
C LYS A 94 -3.80 5.33 -2.10
N CYS A 95 -2.89 4.38 -2.01
CA CYS A 95 -3.20 3.00 -1.61
C CYS A 95 -3.78 2.95 -0.18
N THR A 96 -3.40 3.86 0.71
CA THR A 96 -3.99 3.98 2.06
C THR A 96 -5.45 4.40 2.01
N GLU A 97 -5.76 5.40 1.18
CA GLU A 97 -7.13 5.90 0.99
C GLU A 97 -8.01 4.79 0.39
N ASP A 98 -7.52 4.14 -0.66
CA ASP A 98 -8.18 3.01 -1.31
C ASP A 98 -8.36 1.84 -0.33
N ARG A 99 -7.36 1.53 0.51
CA ARG A 99 -7.45 0.47 1.52
C ARG A 99 -8.51 0.77 2.57
N ASN A 100 -8.69 2.03 2.97
CA ASN A 100 -9.75 2.38 3.91
C ASN A 100 -11.14 2.12 3.33
N ILE A 101 -11.33 2.39 2.03
CA ILE A 101 -12.57 2.03 1.33
C ILE A 101 -12.77 0.51 1.40
N VAL A 102 -11.78 -0.26 0.94
CA VAL A 102 -11.88 -1.73 0.84
C VAL A 102 -12.05 -2.41 2.19
N ALA A 103 -11.35 -1.97 3.23
CA ALA A 103 -11.31 -2.63 4.53
C ALA A 103 -12.47 -2.26 5.46
N HIS A 104 -13.04 -1.06 5.32
CA HIS A 104 -13.99 -0.51 6.30
C HIS A 104 -15.37 -0.18 5.72
N THR A 105 -15.56 -0.32 4.41
CA THR A 105 -16.85 -0.05 3.76
C THR A 105 -17.56 -1.36 3.47
N ALA A 106 -18.82 -1.48 3.88
CA ALA A 106 -19.67 -2.59 3.47
C ALA A 106 -19.74 -2.66 1.94
N PHE A 107 -19.78 -3.85 1.37
CA PHE A 107 -19.76 -4.03 -0.08
C PHE A 107 -20.64 -5.20 -0.53
N ARG A 108 -20.89 -5.25 -1.84
CA ARG A 108 -21.53 -6.37 -2.54
C ARG A 108 -21.06 -6.43 -3.99
N ARG A 109 -21.51 -7.45 -4.74
CA ARG A 109 -21.41 -7.44 -6.20
C ARG A 109 -22.02 -6.16 -6.79
N SER A 110 -21.37 -5.58 -7.78
CA SER A 110 -21.95 -4.48 -8.54
C SER A 110 -23.12 -4.96 -9.41
N PHE A 111 -24.14 -4.12 -9.54
CA PHE A 111 -25.20 -4.26 -10.55
C PHE A 111 -24.95 -3.40 -11.80
N LYS A 112 -23.91 -2.56 -11.78
CA LYS A 112 -23.54 -1.63 -12.87
C LYS A 112 -22.31 -2.10 -13.64
N THR A 113 -21.36 -2.71 -12.96
CA THR A 113 -20.09 -3.19 -13.52
C THR A 113 -19.88 -4.67 -13.25
N ASP A 114 -18.75 -5.20 -13.70
CA ASP A 114 -18.29 -6.56 -13.42
C ASP A 114 -17.60 -6.71 -12.05
N GLY A 115 -17.55 -5.67 -11.21
CA GLY A 115 -16.81 -5.69 -9.95
C GLY A 115 -17.66 -5.49 -8.70
N VAL A 116 -17.27 -4.53 -7.87
CA VAL A 116 -17.75 -4.36 -6.49
C VAL A 116 -18.35 -2.98 -6.28
N GLN A 117 -19.53 -2.96 -5.66
CA GLN A 117 -20.15 -1.73 -5.15
C GLN A 117 -19.86 -1.60 -3.66
N PHE A 118 -19.34 -0.44 -3.25
CA PHE A 118 -19.12 -0.08 -1.86
C PHE A 118 -20.19 0.89 -1.36
N PHE A 119 -20.74 0.62 -0.18
CA PHE A 119 -21.74 1.44 0.48
C PHE A 119 -21.09 2.49 1.39
N ALA A 120 -20.36 3.42 0.78
CA ALA A 120 -19.65 4.45 1.52
C ALA A 120 -20.63 5.43 2.20
N LEU A 121 -20.30 5.82 3.43
CA LEU A 121 -20.99 6.85 4.18
C LEU A 121 -19.99 7.93 4.58
N SER A 122 -20.31 9.19 4.29
CA SER A 122 -19.50 10.33 4.72
C SER A 122 -20.37 11.27 5.55
N ALA A 123 -19.92 11.63 6.76
CA ALA A 123 -20.64 12.52 7.67
C ALA A 123 -19.77 13.65 8.26
N ASN A 124 -18.63 13.98 7.64
CA ASN A 124 -17.67 14.97 8.18
C ASN A 124 -18.22 16.40 8.30
N SER A 125 -19.25 16.76 7.54
CA SER A 125 -19.93 18.08 7.60
C SER A 125 -21.35 18.05 7.08
N LYS A 126 -21.62 17.19 6.10
CA LYS A 126 -22.95 16.82 5.60
C LYS A 126 -22.99 15.32 5.37
N LEU A 127 -24.15 14.71 5.61
CA LEU A 127 -24.39 13.31 5.27
C LEU A 127 -24.36 13.14 3.75
N LYS A 128 -23.48 12.28 3.25
CA LYS A 128 -23.34 11.91 1.84
C LYS A 128 -23.25 10.39 1.72
N PHE A 129 -23.76 9.87 0.61
CA PHE A 129 -23.63 8.47 0.22
C PHE A 129 -22.86 8.44 -1.11
N PRO A 130 -21.51 8.54 -1.09
CA PRO A 130 -20.73 8.48 -2.30
C PRO A 130 -20.99 7.18 -3.04
N GLU A 131 -21.23 7.28 -4.34
CA GLU A 131 -21.32 6.10 -5.17
C GLU A 131 -19.90 5.64 -5.54
N ILE A 132 -19.48 4.51 -4.99
CA ILE A 132 -18.18 3.91 -5.27
C ILE A 132 -18.43 2.53 -5.86
N ASP A 133 -18.12 2.40 -7.15
CA ASP A 133 -18.30 1.16 -7.91
C ASP A 133 -17.02 0.92 -8.71
N TRP A 134 -16.32 -0.17 -8.39
CA TRP A 134 -15.04 -0.52 -9.00
C TRP A 134 -15.21 -1.76 -9.86
N SER A 135 -14.93 -1.64 -11.15
CA SER A 135 -14.86 -2.79 -12.07
C SER A 135 -13.66 -3.69 -11.75
N VAL A 136 -13.64 -4.88 -12.36
CA VAL A 136 -12.47 -5.77 -12.28
C VAL A 136 -11.19 -5.05 -12.71
N ASP A 137 -11.25 -4.25 -13.79
CA ASP A 137 -10.08 -3.51 -14.29
C ASP A 137 -9.56 -2.50 -13.28
N VAL A 138 -10.46 -1.84 -12.55
CA VAL A 138 -10.09 -0.88 -11.50
C VAL A 138 -9.33 -1.61 -10.39
N PHE A 139 -9.84 -2.75 -9.91
CA PHE A 139 -9.13 -3.56 -8.91
C PHE A 139 -7.75 -4.02 -9.38
N LEU A 140 -7.66 -4.56 -10.61
CA LEU A 140 -6.39 -5.01 -11.15
C LEU A 140 -5.38 -3.86 -11.25
N LYS A 141 -5.82 -2.67 -11.68
CA LYS A 141 -4.97 -1.48 -11.72
C LYS A 141 -4.49 -1.05 -10.32
N HIS A 142 -5.35 -1.10 -9.31
CA HIS A 142 -4.94 -0.79 -7.94
C HIS A 142 -3.93 -1.83 -7.41
N ILE A 143 -4.14 -3.11 -7.69
CA ILE A 143 -3.22 -4.19 -7.32
C ILE A 143 -1.87 -4.03 -8.05
N ASP A 144 -1.88 -3.68 -9.33
CA ASP A 144 -0.66 -3.39 -10.09
C ASP A 144 0.08 -2.19 -9.48
N THR A 145 -0.63 -1.13 -9.08
CA THR A 145 -0.04 0.03 -8.39
C THR A 145 0.62 -0.38 -7.06
N ILE A 146 -0.01 -1.27 -6.28
CA ILE A 146 0.56 -1.81 -5.04
C ILE A 146 1.84 -2.60 -5.34
N ASN A 147 1.82 -3.46 -6.37
CA ASN A 147 2.99 -4.24 -6.77
C ASN A 147 4.14 -3.38 -7.30
N GLU A 148 3.85 -2.32 -8.06
CA GLU A 148 4.87 -1.36 -8.50
C GLU A 148 5.58 -0.72 -7.30
N PHE A 149 4.82 -0.36 -6.26
CA PHE A 149 5.36 0.20 -5.03
C PHE A 149 6.17 -0.83 -4.21
N ASP A 150 5.65 -2.05 -4.03
CA ASP A 150 6.37 -3.14 -3.34
C ASP A 150 7.70 -3.47 -4.03
N ASN A 151 7.68 -3.58 -5.36
CA ASN A 151 8.90 -3.81 -6.14
C ASN A 151 9.86 -2.61 -6.02
N GLY A 152 9.35 -1.38 -6.06
CA GLY A 152 10.13 -0.17 -5.84
C GLY A 152 10.86 -0.17 -4.50
N LEU A 153 10.18 -0.55 -3.42
CA LEU A 153 10.75 -0.68 -2.08
C LEU A 153 11.90 -1.70 -2.04
N ARG A 154 11.72 -2.90 -2.61
CA ARG A 154 12.76 -3.94 -2.62
C ARG A 154 14.02 -3.53 -3.38
N THR A 155 13.90 -2.62 -4.36
CA THR A 155 15.10 -2.08 -5.04
C THR A 155 15.94 -1.16 -4.14
N LEU A 156 15.38 -0.66 -3.04
CA LEU A 156 16.10 0.17 -2.06
C LEU A 156 16.84 -0.63 -1.00
N GLU A 157 16.31 -1.78 -0.57
CA GLU A 157 16.98 -2.68 0.40
C GLU A 157 18.42 -3.00 -0.07
N ASN A 158 18.63 -3.16 -1.38
CA ASN A 158 19.96 -3.39 -1.95
C ASN A 158 20.90 -2.17 -1.98
N ARG A 159 20.47 -1.00 -1.47
CA ARG A 159 21.14 0.30 -1.70
C ARG A 159 21.32 1.14 -0.45
N MET A 160 20.70 0.75 0.66
CA MET A 160 20.84 1.40 1.96
C MET A 160 22.08 0.85 2.67
N SER A 161 23.27 1.21 2.20
CA SER A 161 24.43 1.16 3.10
C SER A 161 24.25 2.27 4.12
N PRO A 162 24.34 2.00 5.44
CA PRO A 162 24.47 3.06 6.41
C PRO A 162 25.61 3.94 5.95
N ALA A 163 25.31 5.21 5.62
CA ALA A 163 26.38 6.18 5.52
C ALA A 163 27.15 6.09 6.84
N GLU A 164 28.47 5.96 6.79
CA GLU A 164 29.32 6.11 7.97
C GLU A 164 28.91 7.43 8.62
N TYR A 165 28.03 7.34 9.62
CA TYR A 165 27.54 8.50 10.34
C TYR A 165 28.72 8.93 11.19
N HIS A 166 29.60 9.74 10.61
CA HIS A 166 30.64 10.44 11.34
C HIS A 166 29.91 11.42 12.24
N GLY A 167 29.53 10.92 13.42
CA GLY A 167 29.01 11.71 14.50
C GLY A 167 29.99 12.85 14.76
N GLY A 168 29.65 14.03 14.26
CA GLY A 168 30.21 15.27 14.76
C GLY A 168 29.79 15.35 16.22
N THR A 169 30.69 14.92 17.11
CA THR A 169 30.64 15.26 18.51
C THR A 169 30.74 16.78 18.60
N ASN A 170 29.61 17.44 18.87
CA ASN A 170 29.59 18.77 19.46
C ASN A 170 29.48 18.63 20.98
#